data_AF-A0ABD2DJ99-F1
#
_entry.id   AF-A0ABD2DJ99-F1
#
_cell.length_a   1.000
_cell.length_b   1.000
_cell.length_c   1.000
_cell.angle_alpha   90.00
_cell.angle_beta   90.00
_cell.angle_gamma   90.00
#
_symmetry.space_group_name_H-M   'P 1'
#
loop_
_entity.id
_entity.type
_entity.pdbx_description
1 polymer ?
#
loop_
_entity_poly.entity_id
_entity_poly.type
_entity_poly.pdbx_seq_one_letter_code
_entity_poly.pdbx_strand_id
1 'polypeptide(L)'
;MAELDIGQHCQVEHCRQRDFLPFICDGCSGIFCLEHRSRESHGCPEVNVINERLKTDKHKSYPCSFKDCAERELVAVICPYCERNFCLRHRHQSDHECEKLEIPKPHMAATQKLVKDIIDSKTRETTSKRRKGAKNSETAAKVALMKLKMHADGDKSLPQTERIYFQVFLPKGSKEKSKAMFFCYRWSIGKVIDFAASLASLKNDNNKLTAKVTSSYNNFPLKVLG
;
A
#
# COMPACT_ATOMS: atom_id res chain seq x y z
N MET A 1 10.07 -44.32 -27.90
CA MET A 1 10.19 -43.71 -26.57
C MET A 1 11.22 -42.60 -26.69
N ALA A 2 10.81 -41.34 -26.59
CA ALA A 2 11.74 -40.22 -26.64
C ALA A 2 12.28 -39.99 -25.23
N GLU A 3 13.53 -40.38 -24.99
CA GLU A 3 14.24 -40.00 -23.76
C GLU A 3 14.57 -38.50 -23.88
N LEU A 4 13.84 -37.67 -23.14
CA LEU A 4 14.17 -36.28 -22.95
C LEU A 4 15.31 -36.24 -21.91
N ASP A 5 16.55 -36.06 -22.38
CA ASP A 5 17.71 -35.86 -21.50
C ASP A 5 17.64 -34.44 -20.92
N ILE A 6 16.91 -34.31 -19.80
CA ILE A 6 16.65 -33.04 -19.12
C ILE A 6 17.69 -32.86 -18.01
N GLY A 7 18.59 -31.90 -18.22
CA GLY A 7 19.58 -31.46 -17.24
C GLY A 7 21.00 -31.53 -17.78
N GLN A 8 21.76 -30.43 -17.64
CA GLN A 8 23.20 -30.43 -17.94
C GLN A 8 23.94 -31.24 -16.87
N HIS A 9 25.01 -31.96 -17.26
CA HIS A 9 25.85 -32.70 -16.32
C HIS A 9 27.08 -31.89 -15.94
N CYS A 10 27.55 -32.06 -14.71
CA CYS A 10 28.87 -31.60 -14.36
C CYS A 10 29.89 -32.38 -15.21
N GLN A 11 30.77 -31.66 -15.92
CA GLN A 11 31.77 -32.22 -16.83
C GLN A 11 32.92 -32.96 -16.10
N VAL A 12 32.93 -32.97 -14.77
CA VAL A 12 33.81 -33.84 -13.97
C VAL A 12 33.27 -35.26 -14.01
N GLU A 13 34.06 -36.18 -14.58
CA GLU A 13 33.74 -37.60 -14.79
C GLU A 13 33.20 -38.30 -13.53
N HIS A 14 33.68 -37.89 -12.35
CA HIS A 14 33.35 -38.50 -11.07
C HIS A 14 32.12 -37.88 -10.36
N CYS A 15 31.63 -36.72 -10.81
CA CYS A 15 30.53 -36.01 -10.17
C CYS A 15 29.18 -36.33 -10.85
N ARG A 16 29.11 -36.14 -12.18
CA ARG A 16 27.91 -36.37 -13.04
C ARG A 16 26.56 -35.92 -12.47
N GLN A 17 26.56 -34.94 -11.55
CA GLN A 17 25.34 -34.36 -10.98
C GLN A 17 24.48 -33.73 -12.08
N ARG A 18 23.16 -33.82 -11.98
CA ARG A 18 22.17 -33.30 -12.97
C ARG A 18 21.38 -32.10 -12.46
N ASP A 19 21.13 -32.02 -11.15
CA ASP A 19 20.39 -30.93 -10.51
C ASP A 19 21.35 -29.91 -9.90
N PHE A 20 21.88 -29.00 -10.72
CA PHE A 20 22.73 -27.91 -10.26
C PHE A 20 22.56 -26.65 -11.12
N LEU A 21 22.92 -25.51 -10.55
CA LEU A 21 23.04 -24.26 -11.30
C LEU A 21 24.34 -24.31 -12.13
N PRO A 22 24.28 -24.26 -13.47
CA PRO A 22 25.46 -24.43 -14.30
C PRO A 22 26.45 -23.27 -14.14
N PHE A 23 27.64 -23.57 -13.62
CA PHE A 23 28.77 -22.64 -13.59
C PHE A 23 29.70 -22.92 -14.77
N ILE A 24 29.97 -21.91 -15.59
CA ILE A 24 30.88 -22.01 -16.74
C ILE A 24 32.27 -21.56 -16.28
N CYS A 25 33.30 -22.37 -16.50
CA CYS A 25 34.67 -21.98 -16.18
C CYS A 25 35.23 -21.00 -17.23
N ASP A 26 35.74 -19.85 -16.80
CA ASP A 26 36.33 -18.84 -17.71
C ASP A 26 37.63 -19.30 -18.42
N GLY A 27 38.23 -20.42 -17.99
CA GLY A 27 39.39 -21.02 -18.65
C GLY A 27 38.96 -22.05 -19.70
N CYS A 28 38.51 -23.22 -19.24
CA CYS A 28 38.18 -24.34 -20.12
C CYS A 28 36.77 -24.28 -20.73
N SER A 29 35.94 -23.27 -20.39
CA SER A 29 34.53 -23.14 -20.81
C SER A 29 33.63 -24.33 -20.46
N GLY A 30 34.09 -25.24 -19.58
CA GLY A 30 33.31 -26.39 -19.12
C GLY A 30 32.21 -26.01 -18.12
N ILE A 31 31.18 -26.84 -18.04
CA ILE A 31 30.02 -26.64 -17.15
C ILE A 31 30.18 -27.50 -15.89
N PHE A 32 30.10 -26.86 -14.73
CA PHE A 32 30.39 -27.48 -13.44
C PHE A 32 29.34 -27.15 -12.38
N CYS A 33 29.16 -28.04 -11.41
CA CYS A 33 28.33 -27.80 -10.24
C CYS A 33 29.02 -26.91 -9.20
N LEU A 34 28.31 -26.58 -8.12
CA LEU A 34 28.82 -25.69 -7.07
C LEU A 34 30.15 -26.17 -6.48
N GLU A 35 30.34 -27.49 -6.33
CA GLU A 35 31.56 -28.08 -5.78
C GLU A 35 32.74 -28.01 -6.77
N HIS A 36 32.45 -28.09 -8.07
CA HIS A 36 33.44 -28.14 -9.15
C HIS A 36 33.63 -26.80 -9.89
N ARG A 37 32.99 -25.72 -9.44
CA ARG A 37 33.06 -24.39 -10.08
C ARG A 37 34.47 -23.78 -10.09
N SER A 38 35.28 -24.10 -9.08
CA SER A 38 36.63 -23.55 -8.93
C SER A 38 37.61 -24.31 -9.82
N ARG A 39 38.62 -23.61 -10.36
CA ARG A 39 39.64 -24.20 -11.23
C ARG A 39 40.39 -25.36 -10.58
N GLU A 40 40.61 -25.26 -9.27
CA GLU A 40 41.26 -26.30 -8.46
C GLU A 40 40.37 -27.54 -8.34
N SER A 41 39.07 -27.36 -8.11
CA SER A 41 38.13 -28.45 -7.87
C SER A 41 37.94 -29.38 -9.07
N HIS A 42 38.00 -28.85 -10.31
CA HIS A 42 37.87 -29.66 -11.52
C HIS A 42 39.18 -29.89 -12.27
N GLY A 43 40.32 -29.48 -11.70
CA GLY A 43 41.63 -29.62 -12.35
C GLY A 43 41.71 -28.92 -13.71
N CYS A 44 41.37 -27.63 -13.76
CA CYS A 44 41.29 -26.84 -15.00
C CYS A 44 42.59 -26.97 -15.82
N PRO A 45 42.52 -27.39 -17.11
CA PRO A 45 43.70 -27.50 -17.97
C PRO A 45 44.31 -26.15 -18.33
N GLU A 46 43.51 -25.07 -18.26
CA GLU A 46 43.98 -23.73 -18.58
C GLU A 46 44.38 -22.96 -17.31
N VAL A 47 45.68 -22.79 -17.11
CA VAL A 47 46.25 -21.93 -16.06
C VAL A 47 46.34 -20.50 -16.58
N ASN A 48 45.19 -19.87 -16.81
CA ASN A 48 45.19 -18.44 -17.15
C ASN A 48 45.50 -17.63 -15.90
N VAL A 49 46.77 -17.27 -15.72
CA VAL A 49 47.24 -16.27 -14.75
C VAL A 49 46.71 -14.92 -15.21
N ILE A 50 45.51 -14.56 -14.77
CA ILE A 50 44.96 -13.24 -15.02
C ILE A 50 45.77 -12.30 -14.13
N ASN A 51 46.76 -11.62 -14.71
CA ASN A 51 47.33 -10.42 -14.13
C ASN A 51 46.20 -9.38 -14.08
N GLU A 52 45.42 -9.39 -13.00
CA GLU A 52 44.35 -8.44 -12.74
C GLU A 52 44.96 -7.04 -12.62
N ARG A 53 45.10 -6.35 -13.75
CA ARG A 53 44.88 -4.91 -13.73
C ARG A 53 43.43 -4.73 -13.32
N LEU A 54 43.22 -4.39 -12.04
CA LEU A 54 41.96 -3.89 -11.51
C LEU A 54 41.43 -2.88 -12.53
N LYS A 55 40.46 -3.30 -13.35
CA LYS A 55 39.71 -2.37 -14.20
C LYS A 55 38.99 -1.50 -13.20
N THR A 56 39.47 -0.27 -13.01
CA THR A 56 38.76 0.70 -12.19
C THR A 56 37.39 0.86 -12.82
N ASP A 57 36.37 0.36 -12.14
CA ASP A 57 35.00 0.40 -12.63
C ASP A 57 34.64 1.88 -12.80
N LYS A 58 34.63 2.34 -14.07
CA LYS A 58 34.25 3.69 -14.41
C LYS A 58 32.73 3.78 -14.32
N HIS A 59 32.22 3.74 -13.09
CA HIS A 59 30.82 3.91 -12.82
C HIS A 59 30.36 5.28 -13.34
N LYS A 60 29.45 5.26 -14.29
CA LYS A 60 28.85 6.48 -14.84
C LYS A 60 27.98 7.12 -13.77
N SER A 61 28.21 8.40 -13.49
CA SER A 61 27.44 9.16 -12.51
C SER A 61 26.68 10.33 -13.16
N TYR A 62 25.45 10.55 -12.72
CA TYR A 62 24.49 11.51 -13.27
C TYR A 62 24.24 12.64 -12.25
N PRO A 63 24.55 13.90 -12.59
CA PRO A 63 24.44 15.04 -11.66
C PRO A 63 22.99 15.51 -11.49
N CYS A 64 22.66 15.99 -10.29
CA CYS A 64 21.38 16.64 -10.02
C CYS A 64 21.29 18.00 -10.73
N SER A 65 20.13 18.32 -11.31
CA SER A 65 19.85 19.59 -11.99
C SER A 65 19.14 20.61 -11.08
N PHE A 66 18.91 20.28 -9.80
CA PHE A 66 18.27 21.18 -8.85
C PHE A 66 19.25 22.26 -8.35
N LYS A 67 18.76 23.47 -8.07
CA LYS A 67 19.57 24.58 -7.56
C LYS A 67 20.18 24.18 -6.22
N ASP A 68 21.46 24.51 -6.01
CA ASP A 68 22.21 24.20 -4.79
C ASP A 68 22.37 22.70 -4.46
N CYS A 69 22.20 21.79 -5.42
CA CYS A 69 22.45 20.36 -5.24
C CYS A 69 23.65 19.88 -6.07
N ALA A 70 24.75 19.51 -5.41
CA ALA A 70 25.95 18.97 -6.07
C ALA A 70 25.99 17.43 -6.14
N GLU A 71 24.87 16.78 -5.82
CA GLU A 71 24.81 15.32 -5.72
C GLU A 71 24.80 14.65 -7.08
N ARG A 72 25.37 13.44 -7.12
CA ARG A 72 25.44 12.60 -8.31
C ARG A 72 24.97 11.20 -7.97
N GLU A 73 24.13 10.64 -8.82
CA GLU A 73 23.62 9.27 -8.67
C GLU A 73 24.23 8.34 -9.70
N LEU A 74 24.33 7.06 -9.39
CA LEU A 74 24.79 6.03 -10.34
C LEU A 74 23.73 5.71 -11.41
N VAL A 75 22.48 6.09 -11.14
CA VAL A 75 21.33 5.86 -12.02
C VAL A 75 20.77 7.21 -12.46
N ALA A 76 20.36 7.31 -13.73
CA ALA A 76 19.67 8.48 -14.23
C ALA A 76 18.25 8.54 -13.66
N VAL A 77 17.92 9.63 -12.97
CA VAL A 77 16.58 9.87 -12.39
C VAL A 77 15.98 11.07 -13.11
N ILE A 78 15.30 10.78 -14.22
CA ILE A 78 14.71 11.80 -15.09
C ILE A 78 13.28 12.09 -14.66
N CYS A 79 12.95 13.36 -14.46
CA CYS A 79 11.57 13.78 -14.20
C CYS A 79 10.73 13.64 -15.49
N PRO A 80 9.58 12.94 -15.46
CA PRO A 80 8.76 12.74 -16.67
C PRO A 80 8.07 14.01 -17.16
N TYR A 81 8.15 15.11 -16.41
CA TYR A 81 7.47 16.36 -16.73
C TYR A 81 8.41 17.43 -17.31
N CYS A 82 9.56 17.66 -16.64
CA CYS A 82 10.56 18.66 -17.06
C CYS A 82 11.79 18.04 -17.73
N GLU A 83 11.86 16.71 -17.83
CA GLU A 83 12.91 15.96 -18.55
C GLU A 83 14.35 16.19 -18.06
N ARG A 84 14.52 16.81 -16.88
CA ARG A 84 15.82 17.02 -16.23
C ARG A 84 16.17 15.85 -15.29
N ASN A 85 17.48 15.65 -15.08
CA ASN A 85 18.01 14.63 -14.18
C ASN A 85 18.17 15.17 -12.75
N PHE A 86 17.75 14.40 -11.75
CA PHE A 86 17.85 14.77 -10.33
C PHE A 86 18.54 13.67 -9.51
N CYS A 87 18.87 13.96 -8.25
CA CYS A 87 19.27 12.92 -7.30
C CYS A 87 18.03 12.25 -6.67
N LEU A 88 18.23 11.20 -5.87
CA LEU A 88 17.12 10.51 -5.21
C LEU A 88 16.34 11.41 -4.24
N ARG A 89 17.00 12.41 -3.63
CA ARG A 89 16.36 13.42 -2.76
C ARG A 89 15.46 14.39 -3.51
N HIS A 90 15.80 14.73 -4.75
CA HIS A 90 15.08 15.71 -5.57
C HIS A 90 14.27 15.04 -6.69
N ARG A 91 13.91 13.76 -6.54
CA ARG A 91 13.21 12.98 -7.57
C ARG A 91 11.77 13.44 -7.79
N HIS A 92 11.06 13.88 -6.76
CA HIS A 92 9.66 14.31 -6.92
C HIS A 92 9.55 15.77 -7.38
N GLN A 93 8.43 16.09 -8.05
CA GLN A 93 8.20 17.42 -8.63
C GLN A 93 8.25 18.57 -7.61
N SER A 94 7.80 18.32 -6.37
CA SER A 94 7.84 19.32 -5.29
C SER A 94 9.25 19.56 -4.76
N ASP A 95 10.09 18.52 -4.74
CA ASP A 95 11.44 18.59 -4.19
C ASP A 95 12.41 19.34 -5.12
N HIS A 96 12.18 19.33 -6.44
CA HIS A 96 13.02 20.05 -7.40
C HIS A 96 12.38 21.30 -8.02
N GLU A 97 11.31 21.82 -7.42
CA GLU A 97 10.58 22.99 -7.93
C GLU A 97 10.25 22.84 -9.43
N CYS A 98 9.58 21.73 -9.79
CA CYS A 98 9.33 21.39 -11.18
C CYS A 98 8.55 22.49 -11.91
N GLU A 99 9.04 22.89 -13.08
CA GLU A 99 8.41 23.92 -13.92
C GLU A 99 6.96 23.58 -14.32
N LYS A 100 6.62 22.29 -14.38
CA LYS A 100 5.28 21.79 -14.70
C LYS A 100 4.48 21.35 -13.46
N LEU A 101 4.89 21.75 -12.25
CA LEU A 101 4.09 21.48 -11.06
C LEU A 101 2.89 22.43 -11.03
N GLU A 102 1.70 21.89 -11.33
CA GLU A 102 0.45 22.58 -11.04
C GLU A 102 0.25 22.62 -9.52
N ILE A 103 0.61 23.75 -8.90
CA ILE A 103 0.35 23.97 -7.47
C ILE A 103 -1.17 23.96 -7.30
N PRO A 104 -1.75 23.04 -6.50
CA PRO A 104 -3.18 23.05 -6.22
C PRO A 104 -3.55 24.43 -5.64
N LYS A 105 -4.46 25.15 -6.31
CA LYS A 105 -4.98 26.42 -5.79
C LYS A 105 -5.41 26.21 -4.34
N PRO A 106 -5.01 27.06 -3.39
CA PRO A 106 -5.35 26.88 -2.00
C PRO A 106 -6.88 26.91 -1.85
N HIS A 107 -7.47 25.73 -1.66
CA HIS A 107 -8.92 25.51 -1.61
C HIS A 107 -9.60 26.19 -0.39
N MET A 108 -8.86 26.91 0.46
CA MET A 108 -9.36 27.37 1.76
C MET A 108 -9.13 28.85 2.08
N ALA A 109 -8.58 29.67 1.16
CA ALA A 109 -8.34 31.08 1.44
C ALA A 109 -9.66 31.85 1.69
N ALA A 110 -10.74 31.50 0.97
CA ALA A 110 -12.07 32.08 1.18
C ALA A 110 -12.77 31.55 2.44
N THR A 111 -12.50 30.29 2.84
CA THR A 111 -13.15 29.64 3.97
C THR A 111 -12.65 30.16 5.31
N GLN A 112 -11.38 30.58 5.40
CA GLN A 112 -10.80 31.10 6.65
C GLN A 112 -11.40 32.45 7.09
N LYS A 113 -11.74 33.33 6.14
CA LYS A 113 -12.40 34.61 6.44
C LYS A 113 -13.81 34.40 6.98
N LEU A 114 -14.59 33.54 6.30
CA LEU A 114 -15.94 33.19 6.74
C LEU A 114 -15.96 32.53 8.14
N VAL A 115 -14.99 31.68 8.46
CA VAL A 115 -14.89 31.07 9.80
C VAL A 115 -14.62 32.11 10.88
N LYS A 116 -13.78 33.12 10.62
CA LYS A 116 -13.53 34.22 11.56
C LYS A 116 -14.80 35.03 11.81
N ASP A 117 -15.52 35.40 10.75
CA ASP A 117 -16.77 36.18 10.87
C ASP A 117 -17.87 35.42 11.61
N ILE A 118 -17.96 34.10 11.43
CA ILE A 118 -18.91 33.24 12.14
C ILE A 118 -18.58 33.15 13.64
N ILE A 119 -17.30 33.04 14.01
CA ILE A 119 -16.88 32.97 15.41
C ILE A 119 -17.14 34.32 16.10
N ASP A 120 -16.87 35.43 15.42
CA ASP A 120 -17.10 36.79 15.92
C ASP A 120 -18.60 37.10 16.08
N SER A 121 -19.44 36.59 15.18
CA SER A 121 -20.90 36.72 15.27
C SER A 121 -21.54 35.87 16.39
N LYS A 122 -20.81 34.91 16.98
CA LYS A 122 -21.37 33.98 17.98
C LYS A 122 -21.14 34.42 19.43
N THR A 123 -20.27 35.40 19.65
CA THR A 123 -20.04 36.03 20.96
C THR A 123 -21.04 37.14 21.29
N ARG A 124 -21.92 37.51 20.36
CA ARG A 124 -23.03 38.45 20.59
C ARG A 124 -24.34 37.78 20.17
N GLU A 125 -25.29 37.69 21.09
CA GLU A 125 -26.66 37.18 20.95
C GLU A 125 -26.88 35.66 21.15
N THR A 126 -27.06 35.31 22.43
CA THR A 126 -27.96 34.24 22.83
C THR A 126 -29.40 34.63 22.50
N THR A 127 -29.99 33.94 21.52
CA THR A 127 -31.43 33.75 21.19
C THR A 127 -31.76 34.10 19.73
N SER A 128 -31.64 33.14 18.82
CA SER A 128 -32.43 33.23 17.58
C SER A 128 -32.80 31.86 16.99
N LYS A 129 -34.04 31.81 16.52
CA LYS A 129 -34.74 30.65 15.96
C LYS A 129 -33.91 29.98 14.87
N ARG A 130 -33.80 28.65 14.97
CA ARG A 130 -33.12 27.75 14.02
C ARG A 130 -33.73 27.93 12.62
N ARG A 131 -33.10 28.74 11.76
CA ARG A 131 -33.45 28.83 10.34
C ARG A 131 -33.18 27.46 9.71
N LYS A 132 -34.24 26.78 9.25
CA LYS A 132 -34.11 25.55 8.46
C LYS A 132 -33.53 25.94 7.09
N GLY A 133 -32.22 25.77 6.93
CA GLY A 133 -31.56 25.89 5.64
C GLY A 133 -32.17 24.93 4.62
N ALA A 134 -32.16 25.33 3.35
CA ALA A 134 -32.65 24.50 2.25
C ALA A 134 -31.94 23.15 2.24
N LYS A 135 -32.72 22.06 2.10
CA LYS A 135 -32.22 20.68 2.11
C LYS A 135 -31.54 20.37 0.77
N ASN A 136 -30.28 20.74 0.61
CA ASN A 136 -29.44 20.18 -0.45
C ASN A 136 -29.06 18.74 -0.06
N SER A 137 -29.70 17.77 -0.73
CA SER A 137 -29.52 16.32 -0.50
C SER A 137 -28.04 15.91 -0.47
N GLU A 138 -27.23 16.47 -1.35
CA GLU A 138 -25.81 16.16 -1.47
C GLU A 138 -25.00 16.57 -0.24
N THR A 139 -25.23 17.77 0.32
CA THR A 139 -24.51 18.15 1.54
C THR A 139 -25.06 17.45 2.77
N ALA A 140 -26.36 17.13 2.79
CA ALA A 140 -26.94 16.29 3.84
C ALA A 140 -26.31 14.89 3.88
N ALA A 141 -26.03 14.28 2.71
CA ALA A 141 -25.33 13.00 2.61
C ALA A 141 -23.88 13.08 3.10
N LYS A 142 -23.13 14.11 2.70
CA LYS A 142 -21.75 14.35 3.17
C LYS A 142 -21.69 14.55 4.68
N VAL A 143 -22.62 15.33 5.24
CA VAL A 143 -22.74 15.54 6.69
C VAL A 143 -23.11 14.25 7.43
N ALA A 144 -23.98 13.41 6.86
CA ALA A 144 -24.32 12.11 7.44
C ALA A 144 -23.10 11.18 7.49
N LEU A 145 -22.31 11.14 6.41
CA LEU A 145 -21.07 10.34 6.34
C LEU A 145 -20.00 10.85 7.31
N MET A 146 -19.85 12.17 7.46
CA MET A 146 -18.97 12.76 8.47
C MET A 146 -19.40 12.37 9.90
N LYS A 147 -20.69 12.44 10.21
CA LYS A 147 -21.22 12.01 11.53
C LYS A 147 -21.00 10.52 11.77
N LEU A 148 -21.20 9.69 10.75
CA LEU A 148 -20.92 8.26 10.83
C LEU A 148 -19.45 8.02 11.16
N LYS A 149 -18.53 8.64 10.42
CA LYS A 149 -17.08 8.49 10.64
C LYS A 149 -16.62 9.01 12.01
N MET A 150 -17.26 10.05 12.53
CA MET A 150 -16.93 10.65 13.83
C MET A 150 -17.37 9.78 15.01
N HIS A 151 -18.47 9.05 14.87
CA HIS A 151 -19.02 8.18 15.93
C HIS A 151 -18.72 6.70 15.73
N ALA A 152 -18.04 6.33 14.65
CA ALA A 152 -17.75 4.94 14.33
C ALA A 152 -16.67 4.38 15.26
N ASP A 153 -16.98 3.24 15.86
CA ASP A 153 -16.09 2.50 16.76
C ASP A 153 -15.55 1.24 16.05
N GLY A 154 -14.29 0.89 16.31
CA GLY A 154 -13.59 -0.17 15.58
C GLY A 154 -12.12 -0.29 15.97
N ASP A 155 -11.38 -1.13 15.25
CA ASP A 155 -9.97 -1.37 15.52
C ASP A 155 -9.10 -0.15 15.12
N LYS A 156 -8.56 0.55 16.13
CA LYS A 156 -7.76 1.77 15.94
C LYS A 156 -6.46 1.53 15.18
N SER A 157 -5.96 0.29 15.12
CA SER A 157 -4.73 -0.06 14.39
C SER A 157 -4.90 -0.04 12.86
N LEU A 158 -6.14 -0.17 12.36
CA LEU A 158 -6.41 -0.15 10.92
C LEU A 158 -6.15 1.23 10.32
N PRO A 159 -5.37 1.38 9.25
CA PRO A 159 -5.17 2.67 8.58
C PRO A 159 -6.46 3.17 7.93
N GLN A 160 -6.66 4.49 7.82
CA GLN A 160 -7.90 5.09 7.31
C GLN A 160 -8.27 4.62 5.88
N THR A 161 -7.26 4.31 5.06
CA THR A 161 -7.41 3.77 3.70
C THR A 161 -8.07 2.40 3.66
N GLU A 162 -7.95 1.63 4.72
CA GLU A 162 -8.52 0.28 4.81
C GLU A 162 -9.87 0.26 5.53
N ARG A 163 -10.29 1.38 6.13
CA ARG A 163 -11.53 1.47 6.91
C ARG A 163 -12.74 1.65 6.00
N ILE A 164 -13.67 0.73 6.09
CA ILE A 164 -15.03 0.87 5.58
C ILE A 164 -16.00 1.09 6.75
N TYR A 165 -16.92 2.04 6.61
CA TYR A 165 -17.80 2.50 7.68
C TYR A 165 -19.23 2.03 7.43
N PHE A 166 -19.89 1.50 8.45
CA PHE A 166 -21.27 1.05 8.38
C PHE A 166 -22.09 1.53 9.56
N GLN A 167 -23.37 1.83 9.31
CA GLN A 167 -24.37 1.91 10.35
C GLN A 167 -24.92 0.49 10.61
N VAL A 168 -24.51 -0.13 11.70
CA VAL A 168 -24.87 -1.51 12.04
C VAL A 168 -26.15 -1.50 12.90
N PHE A 169 -27.22 -2.15 12.43
CA PHE A 169 -28.51 -2.22 13.13
C PHE A 169 -28.57 -3.45 14.03
N LEU A 170 -28.86 -3.26 15.31
CA LEU A 170 -28.82 -4.34 16.30
C LEU A 170 -30.18 -5.04 16.41
N PRO A 171 -30.23 -6.34 16.79
CA PRO A 171 -31.48 -7.09 16.89
C PRO A 171 -32.41 -6.53 17.99
N LYS A 172 -33.72 -6.77 17.84
CA LYS A 172 -34.76 -6.32 18.79
C LYS A 172 -34.52 -6.96 20.17
N GLY A 173 -33.89 -6.21 21.07
CA GLY A 173 -33.46 -6.69 22.40
C GLY A 173 -32.19 -5.99 22.92
N SER A 174 -31.45 -5.29 22.06
CA SER A 174 -30.30 -4.46 22.45
C SER A 174 -30.71 -3.09 23.00
N LYS A 175 -29.86 -2.50 23.85
CA LYS A 175 -30.04 -1.14 24.41
C LYS A 175 -30.05 -0.05 23.34
N GLU A 176 -29.32 -0.25 22.25
CA GLU A 176 -29.23 0.68 21.14
C GLU A 176 -29.82 0.06 19.87
N LYS A 177 -30.51 0.87 19.05
CA LYS A 177 -31.11 0.42 17.78
C LYS A 177 -30.09 0.24 16.67
N SER A 178 -29.00 0.99 16.73
CA SER A 178 -27.93 0.95 15.75
C SER A 178 -26.67 1.59 16.29
N LYS A 179 -25.51 1.04 15.93
CA LYS A 179 -24.18 1.54 16.29
C LYS A 179 -23.37 1.81 15.02
N ALA A 180 -22.68 2.94 14.97
CA ALA A 180 -21.74 3.24 13.89
C ALA A 180 -20.44 2.45 14.13
N MET A 181 -19.98 1.71 13.13
CA MET A 181 -18.80 0.84 13.25
C MET A 181 -17.94 0.93 12.00
N PHE A 182 -16.64 0.66 12.13
CA PHE A 182 -15.74 0.55 10.98
C PHE A 182 -14.94 -0.76 11.00
N PHE A 183 -14.67 -1.28 9.81
CA PHE A 183 -14.00 -2.57 9.61
C PHE A 183 -12.96 -2.46 8.50
N CYS A 184 -12.05 -3.43 8.41
CA CYS A 184 -11.17 -3.54 7.25
C CYS A 184 -11.97 -4.05 6.04
N TYR A 185 -11.84 -3.41 4.88
CA TYR A 185 -12.54 -3.86 3.66
C TYR A 185 -12.11 -5.27 3.19
N ARG A 186 -10.98 -5.79 3.70
CA ARG A 186 -10.46 -7.13 3.38
C ARG A 186 -11.04 -8.25 4.25
N TRP A 187 -11.82 -7.92 5.28
CA TRP A 187 -12.38 -8.94 6.18
C TRP A 187 -13.53 -9.71 5.53
N SER A 188 -13.62 -11.00 5.85
CA SER A 188 -14.80 -11.79 5.51
C SER A 188 -16.01 -11.32 6.33
N ILE A 189 -17.20 -11.53 5.78
CA ILE A 189 -18.47 -11.16 6.44
C ILE A 189 -18.57 -11.82 7.82
N GLY A 190 -18.14 -13.09 7.95
CA GLY A 190 -18.10 -13.78 9.25
C GLY A 190 -17.25 -13.03 10.28
N LYS A 191 -16.02 -12.65 9.92
CA LYS A 191 -15.13 -11.87 10.80
C LYS A 191 -15.71 -10.50 11.16
N VAL A 192 -16.39 -9.85 10.21
CA VAL A 192 -17.10 -8.58 10.46
C VAL A 192 -18.22 -8.77 11.48
N ILE A 193 -19.03 -9.81 11.34
CA ILE A 193 -20.14 -10.12 12.27
C ILE A 193 -19.60 -10.46 13.65
N ASP A 194 -18.55 -11.30 13.74
CA ASP A 194 -17.93 -11.69 15.00
C ASP A 194 -17.37 -10.47 15.75
N PHE A 195 -16.68 -9.59 15.02
CA PHE A 195 -16.16 -8.35 15.58
C PHE A 195 -17.26 -7.37 15.97
N ALA A 196 -18.29 -7.21 15.14
CA ALA A 196 -19.44 -6.34 15.42
C ALA A 196 -20.21 -6.82 16.66
N ALA A 197 -20.44 -8.13 16.78
CA ALA A 197 -21.07 -8.72 17.96
C ALA A 197 -20.23 -8.49 19.23
N SER A 198 -18.90 -8.62 19.13
CA SER A 198 -17.98 -8.37 20.24
C SER A 198 -18.03 -6.91 20.70
N LEU A 199 -18.03 -5.96 19.75
CA LEU A 199 -18.14 -4.52 20.02
C LEU A 199 -19.54 -4.08 20.51
N ALA A 200 -20.58 -4.85 20.22
CA ALA A 200 -21.94 -4.62 20.67
C ALA A 200 -22.29 -5.41 21.94
N SER A 201 -21.34 -6.16 22.51
CA SER A 201 -21.55 -7.07 23.64
C SER A 201 -22.73 -8.03 23.42
N LEU A 202 -22.90 -8.50 22.18
CA LEU A 202 -23.93 -9.47 21.80
C LEU A 202 -23.35 -10.88 21.82
N LYS A 203 -24.13 -11.83 22.35
CA LYS A 203 -23.76 -13.24 22.28
C LYS A 203 -23.89 -13.73 20.84
N ASN A 204 -22.75 -14.11 20.26
CA ASN A 204 -22.69 -14.65 18.92
C ASN A 204 -22.56 -16.18 18.97
N ASP A 205 -23.63 -16.88 18.60
CA ASP A 205 -23.71 -18.34 18.57
C ASP A 205 -23.56 -18.91 17.13
N ASN A 206 -22.93 -18.18 16.20
CA ASN A 206 -22.81 -18.58 14.77
C ASN A 206 -22.00 -19.89 14.54
N ASN A 207 -21.35 -20.42 15.57
CA ASN A 207 -20.61 -21.68 15.53
C ASN A 207 -21.46 -22.89 15.98
N LYS A 208 -22.75 -22.71 16.28
CA LYS A 208 -23.65 -23.83 16.63
C LYS A 208 -24.39 -24.31 15.38
N LEU A 209 -24.15 -25.56 14.98
CA LEU A 209 -24.79 -26.23 13.83
C LEU A 209 -26.34 -26.25 13.88
N THR A 210 -26.93 -26.02 15.07
CA THR A 210 -28.39 -25.97 15.30
C THR A 210 -28.97 -24.56 15.31
N ALA A 211 -28.13 -23.52 15.24
CA ALA A 211 -28.63 -22.19 15.00
C ALA A 211 -29.24 -22.19 13.60
N LYS A 212 -30.53 -21.91 13.49
CA LYS A 212 -31.15 -21.65 12.19
C LYS A 212 -30.26 -20.60 11.53
N VAL A 213 -29.52 -21.01 10.49
CA VAL A 213 -29.00 -20.08 9.51
C VAL A 213 -30.26 -19.50 8.91
N THR A 214 -30.77 -18.43 9.52
CA THR A 214 -31.80 -17.63 8.91
C THR A 214 -31.13 -17.03 7.69
N SER A 215 -31.26 -17.75 6.58
CA SER A 215 -31.32 -17.19 5.25
C SER A 215 -32.49 -16.21 5.24
N SER A 216 -32.28 -15.10 5.93
CA SER A 216 -33.09 -13.91 5.86
C SER A 216 -32.10 -12.85 5.40
N TYR A 217 -32.01 -12.75 4.08
CA TYR A 217 -31.48 -11.63 3.32
C TYR A 217 -32.07 -10.24 3.73
N ASN A 218 -32.62 -10.09 4.94
CA ASN A 218 -33.50 -8.98 5.33
C ASN A 218 -33.43 -8.56 6.82
N ASN A 219 -32.45 -8.97 7.64
CA ASN A 219 -32.40 -8.53 9.05
C ASN A 219 -31.17 -7.73 9.49
N PHE A 220 -30.25 -7.41 8.58
CA PHE A 220 -29.34 -6.29 8.73
C PHE A 220 -29.45 -5.44 7.47
N PRO A 221 -30.25 -4.35 7.46
CA PRO A 221 -30.16 -3.38 6.40
C PRO A 221 -28.81 -2.66 6.56
N LEU A 222 -27.73 -3.26 6.06
CA LEU A 222 -26.45 -2.59 5.88
C LEU A 222 -26.64 -1.59 4.75
N LYS A 223 -27.11 -0.40 5.11
CA LYS A 223 -27.22 0.70 4.17
C LYS A 223 -25.80 1.23 3.94
N VAL A 224 -25.16 0.74 2.88
CA VAL A 224 -23.91 1.30 2.37
C VAL A 224 -24.24 2.68 1.81
N LEU A 225 -23.88 3.73 2.54
CA LEU A 225 -23.88 5.08 2.01
C LEU A 225 -22.47 5.28 1.43
N GLY A 226 -22.36 5.00 0.14
CA GLY A 226 -21.18 5.33 -0.67
C GLY A 226 -20.97 6.83 -0.77
#